data_AF-A0A0C9VLK7-F1
#
_entry.id   AF-A0A0C9VLK7-F1
#
_cell.length_a   1.000
_cell.length_b   1.000
_cell.length_c   1.000
_cell.angle_alpha   90.00
_cell.angle_beta   90.00
_cell.angle_gamma   90.00
#
_symmetry.space_group_name_H-M   'P 1'
#
loop_
_entity.id
_entity.type
_entity.pdbx_description
1 polymer ?
#
loop_
_entity_poly.entity_id
_entity_poly.type
_entity_poly.pdbx_seq_one_letter_code
_entity_poly.pdbx_strand_id
1 'polypeptide(L)'
;ITVHSIKVSPDPPKAGENLTVVVTGTVGETIEEGAWADVKVKLGLIQLLKKEFDLCEEARGANVTVQCPVEPGTYTIEQTVALPKEIPKAKFNVNVKAYNDDESPLLCLDIVIDFMMRFPGLFGRQ
;
A
#
# COMPACT_ATOMS: atom_id res chain seq x y z
N ILE A 1 -5.99 -6.45 11.92
CA ILE A 1 -4.71 -6.84 11.28
C ILE A 1 -3.56 -6.14 11.98
N THR A 2 -2.52 -6.89 12.36
CA THR A 2 -1.29 -6.35 12.95
C THR A 2 -0.16 -6.47 11.92
N VAL A 3 0.38 -5.35 11.47
CA VAL A 3 1.47 -5.33 10.48
C VAL A 3 2.81 -5.43 11.20
N HIS A 4 3.64 -6.41 10.82
CA HIS A 4 4.97 -6.62 11.41
C HIS A 4 6.08 -5.97 10.59
N SER A 5 6.00 -6.08 9.26
CA SER A 5 6.99 -5.47 8.37
C SER A 5 6.40 -5.11 7.03
N ILE A 6 6.82 -3.97 6.49
CA ILE A 6 6.59 -3.57 5.10
C ILE A 6 7.97 -3.32 4.49
N LYS A 7 8.31 -4.07 3.45
CA LYS A 7 9.53 -3.87 2.66
C LYS A 7 9.14 -3.42 1.27
N VAL A 8 9.86 -2.44 0.75
CA VAL A 8 9.62 -1.86 -0.57
C VAL A 8 10.92 -1.90 -1.37
N SER A 9 10.84 -2.26 -2.64
CA SER A 9 12.00 -2.29 -3.54
C SER A 9 11.60 -1.83 -4.95
N PRO A 10 12.33 -0.88 -5.56
CA PRO A 10 13.46 -0.15 -4.99
C PRO A 10 13.03 0.87 -3.93
N ASP A 11 13.88 1.12 -2.94
CA ASP A 11 13.72 2.18 -1.93
C ASP A 11 14.93 3.16 -2.02
N PRO A 12 14.74 4.43 -2.43
CA PRO A 12 13.46 5.10 -2.69
C PRO A 12 12.78 4.61 -3.98
N PRO A 13 11.42 4.60 -4.02
CA PRO A 13 10.66 4.24 -5.21
C PRO A 13 11.04 5.09 -6.43
N LYS A 14 11.07 4.46 -7.60
CA LYS A 14 11.48 5.11 -8.85
C LYS A 14 10.34 5.13 -9.86
N ALA A 15 10.06 6.30 -10.40
CA ALA A 15 9.11 6.46 -11.49
C ALA A 15 9.53 5.64 -12.72
N GLY A 16 8.58 4.97 -13.38
CA GLY A 16 8.85 4.14 -14.56
C GLY A 16 9.41 2.76 -14.28
N GLU A 17 9.65 2.40 -13.02
CA GLU A 17 10.14 1.08 -12.62
C GLU A 17 9.05 0.28 -11.89
N ASN A 18 9.24 -1.04 -11.82
CA ASN A 18 8.42 -1.89 -10.99
C ASN A 18 8.74 -1.64 -9.52
N LEU A 19 7.68 -1.52 -8.70
CA LEU A 19 7.76 -1.44 -7.26
C LEU A 19 7.23 -2.75 -6.67
N THR A 20 8.10 -3.48 -5.98
CA THR A 20 7.73 -4.67 -5.23
C THR A 20 7.53 -4.30 -3.77
N VAL A 21 6.39 -4.65 -3.21
CA VAL A 21 6.03 -4.47 -1.80
C VAL A 21 5.82 -5.82 -1.17
N VAL A 22 6.56 -6.09 -0.09
CA VAL A 22 6.43 -7.30 0.72
C VAL A 22 5.88 -6.90 2.09
N VAL A 23 4.69 -7.36 2.42
CA VAL A 23 4.03 -7.11 3.70
C VAL A 23 3.97 -8.42 4.48
N THR A 24 4.41 -8.38 5.73
CA THR A 24 4.23 -9.47 6.69
C THR A 24 3.39 -8.97 7.85
N GLY A 25 2.34 -9.71 8.20
CA GLY A 25 1.41 -9.34 9.27
C GLY A 25 0.61 -10.51 9.79
N THR A 26 -0.09 -10.30 10.90
CA THR A 26 -1.01 -11.27 11.49
C THR A 26 -2.44 -10.78 11.40
N VAL A 27 -3.32 -11.64 10.91
CA VAL A 27 -4.77 -11.50 10.92
C VAL A 27 -5.28 -12.11 12.23
N GLY A 28 -6.02 -11.34 13.02
CA GLY A 28 -6.51 -11.77 14.33
C GLY A 28 -7.92 -12.35 14.31
N GLU A 29 -8.74 -11.93 13.34
CA GLU A 29 -10.13 -12.32 13.14
C GLU A 29 -10.34 -12.58 11.66
N THR A 30 -11.28 -13.47 11.32
CA THR A 30 -11.55 -13.85 9.93
C THR A 30 -11.98 -12.63 9.11
N ILE A 31 -11.34 -12.45 7.96
CA ILE A 31 -11.74 -11.43 6.97
C ILE A 31 -12.70 -12.10 6.02
N GLU A 32 -13.94 -11.65 6.02
CA GLU A 32 -15.03 -12.25 5.26
C GLU A 32 -15.13 -11.62 3.87
N GLU A 33 -15.93 -12.26 3.01
CA GLU A 33 -16.28 -11.72 1.70
C GLU A 33 -17.00 -10.38 1.84
N GLY A 34 -16.65 -9.40 1.00
CA GLY A 34 -17.19 -8.02 1.09
C GLY A 34 -16.38 -7.09 1.98
N ALA A 35 -15.27 -7.55 2.57
CA ALA A 35 -14.29 -6.66 3.19
C ALA A 35 -13.74 -5.64 2.18
N TRP A 36 -13.53 -4.40 2.61
CA TRP A 36 -13.23 -3.29 1.71
C TRP A 36 -12.24 -2.29 2.31
N ALA A 37 -11.65 -1.43 1.47
CA ALA A 37 -10.74 -0.38 1.89
C ALA A 37 -11.04 0.98 1.25
N ASP A 38 -11.14 2.03 2.07
CA ASP A 38 -11.12 3.43 1.67
C ASP A 38 -9.66 3.89 1.50
N VAL A 39 -9.29 4.14 0.24
CA VAL A 39 -7.95 4.59 -0.12
C VAL A 39 -8.00 6.05 -0.56
N LYS A 40 -7.20 6.88 0.11
CA LYS A 40 -7.02 8.29 -0.20
C LYS A 40 -5.58 8.59 -0.53
N VAL A 41 -5.34 9.23 -1.68
CA VAL A 41 -4.01 9.68 -2.09
C VAL A 41 -4.01 11.20 -2.19
N LYS A 42 -3.08 11.85 -1.51
CA LYS A 42 -2.91 13.30 -1.50
C LYS A 42 -1.52 13.72 -1.96
N LEU A 43 -1.48 14.81 -2.71
CA LEU A 43 -0.27 15.54 -3.07
C LEU A 43 -0.32 16.88 -2.33
N GLY A 44 0.44 17.00 -1.24
CA GLY A 44 0.27 18.12 -0.30
C GLY A 44 -1.15 18.17 0.27
N LEU A 45 -1.87 19.27 0.03
CA LEU A 45 -3.27 19.46 0.47
C LEU A 45 -4.30 18.97 -0.56
N ILE A 46 -3.89 18.67 -1.79
CA ILE A 46 -4.79 18.28 -2.89
C ILE A 46 -5.03 16.78 -2.83
N GLN A 47 -6.29 16.35 -2.83
CA GLN A 47 -6.67 14.94 -2.93
C GLN A 47 -6.74 14.50 -4.39
N LEU A 48 -5.83 13.60 -4.78
CA LEU A 48 -5.76 13.07 -6.14
C LEU A 48 -6.68 11.86 -6.34
N LEU A 49 -6.80 11.02 -5.30
CA LEU A 49 -7.64 9.84 -5.32
C LEU A 49 -8.41 9.74 -4.01
N LYS A 50 -9.68 9.37 -4.12
CA LYS A 50 -10.48 8.80 -3.04
C LYS A 50 -11.35 7.72 -3.68
N LYS A 51 -11.09 6.47 -3.34
CA LYS A 51 -11.80 5.34 -3.91
C LYS A 51 -11.87 4.21 -2.90
N GLU A 52 -12.99 3.51 -2.94
CA GLU A 52 -13.21 2.28 -2.20
C GLU A 52 -12.86 1.09 -3.10
N PHE A 53 -12.18 0.12 -2.51
CA PHE A 53 -11.75 -1.11 -3.15
C PHE A 53 -12.25 -2.30 -2.36
N ASP A 54 -12.79 -3.30 -3.04
CA ASP A 54 -13.12 -4.59 -2.43
C ASP A 54 -11.84 -5.40 -2.27
N LEU A 55 -11.51 -5.79 -1.04
CA LEU A 55 -10.24 -6.46 -0.74
C LEU A 55 -10.18 -7.86 -1.34
N CYS A 56 -11.31 -8.57 -1.40
CA CYS A 56 -11.39 -9.93 -1.88
C CYS A 56 -11.34 -9.97 -3.42
N GLU A 57 -12.04 -9.05 -4.08
CA GLU A 57 -11.95 -8.89 -5.54
C GLU A 57 -10.55 -8.45 -5.99
N GLU A 58 -9.94 -7.47 -5.31
CA GLU A 58 -8.59 -7.03 -5.64
C GLU A 58 -7.55 -8.13 -5.41
N ALA A 59 -7.69 -8.94 -4.34
CA ALA A 59 -6.82 -10.09 -4.09
C ALA A 59 -6.94 -11.17 -5.18
N ARG A 60 -8.16 -11.44 -5.68
CA ARG A 60 -8.39 -12.33 -6.82
C ARG A 60 -7.80 -11.77 -8.11
N GLY A 61 -8.06 -10.51 -8.42
CA GLY A 61 -7.53 -9.84 -9.61
C GLY A 61 -6.00 -9.78 -9.65
N ALA A 62 -5.38 -9.67 -8.48
CA ALA A 62 -3.93 -9.69 -8.30
C ALA A 62 -3.31 -11.11 -8.25
N ASN A 63 -4.12 -12.18 -8.28
CA ASN A 63 -3.69 -13.58 -8.13
C ASN A 63 -2.83 -13.81 -6.88
N VAL A 64 -3.19 -13.19 -5.75
CA VAL A 64 -2.47 -13.34 -4.49
C VAL A 64 -2.79 -14.70 -3.87
N THR A 65 -1.84 -15.33 -3.18
CA THR A 65 -2.05 -16.65 -2.52
C THR A 65 -3.10 -16.59 -1.41
N VAL A 66 -3.23 -15.43 -0.76
CA VAL A 66 -4.20 -15.18 0.30
C VAL A 66 -5.51 -14.75 -0.34
N GLN A 67 -6.56 -15.55 -0.14
CA GLN A 67 -7.89 -15.36 -0.71
C GLN A 67 -8.94 -15.38 0.40
N CYS A 68 -10.04 -14.65 0.20
CA CYS A 68 -11.15 -14.65 1.13
C CYS A 68 -11.92 -15.99 1.10
N PRO A 69 -12.47 -16.45 2.24
CA PRO A 69 -12.30 -15.87 3.58
C PRO A 69 -10.87 -16.08 4.10
N VAL A 70 -10.29 -15.03 4.72
CA VAL A 70 -8.92 -15.09 5.27
C VAL A 70 -8.98 -15.42 6.74
N GLU A 71 -8.56 -16.63 7.08
CA GLU A 71 -8.53 -17.09 8.47
C GLU A 71 -7.50 -16.35 9.35
N PRO A 72 -7.64 -16.39 10.69
CA PRO A 72 -6.63 -15.89 11.59
C PRO A 72 -5.29 -16.61 11.39
N GLY A 73 -4.20 -15.84 11.27
CA GLY A 73 -2.89 -16.40 10.97
C GLY A 73 -1.85 -15.36 10.58
N THR A 74 -0.61 -15.80 10.39
CA THR A 74 0.47 -14.95 9.90
C THR A 74 0.66 -15.14 8.41
N TYR A 75 0.63 -14.04 7.67
CA TYR A 75 0.72 -14.02 6.22
C TYR A 75 1.89 -13.15 5.78
N THR A 76 2.47 -13.53 4.63
CA THR A 76 3.40 -12.69 3.89
C THR A 76 2.88 -12.57 2.46
N ILE A 77 2.64 -11.34 2.05
CA ILE A 77 2.13 -10.99 0.73
C ILE A 77 3.21 -10.21 0.01
N GLU A 78 3.55 -10.65 -1.20
CA GLU A 78 4.44 -9.94 -2.11
C GLU A 78 3.64 -9.51 -3.33
N GLN A 79 3.64 -8.21 -3.62
CA GLN A 79 2.96 -7.66 -4.78
C GLN A 79 3.86 -6.70 -5.53
N THR A 80 3.88 -6.83 -6.86
CA THR A 80 4.65 -5.97 -7.75
C THR A 80 3.72 -5.12 -8.61
N VAL A 81 3.93 -3.81 -8.61
CA VAL A 81 3.15 -2.85 -9.40
C VAL A 81 4.07 -2.02 -10.29
N ALA A 82 3.63 -1.72 -11.51
CA ALA A 82 4.39 -0.85 -12.41
C ALA A 82 4.10 0.62 -12.10
N LEU A 83 5.13 1.40 -11.78
CA LEU A 83 4.98 2.84 -11.56
C LEU A 83 5.06 3.59 -12.89
N PRO A 84 4.11 4.50 -13.19
CA PRO A 84 4.19 5.33 -14.40
C PRO A 84 5.44 6.23 -14.40
N LYS A 85 5.89 6.63 -15.59
CA LYS A 85 7.08 7.49 -15.77
C LYS A 85 6.79 8.95 -15.46
N GLU A 86 5.54 9.35 -15.59
CA GLU A 86 5.05 10.72 -15.49
C GLU A 86 4.75 11.14 -14.04
N ILE A 87 5.09 10.31 -13.04
CA ILE A 87 4.87 10.63 -11.63
C ILE A 87 5.60 11.93 -11.26
N PRO A 88 4.89 12.95 -10.74
CA PRO A 88 5.51 14.19 -10.28
C PRO A 88 6.56 13.96 -9.19
N LYS A 89 7.64 14.76 -9.22
CA LYS A 89 8.67 14.76 -8.17
C LYS A 89 8.13 15.43 -6.90
N ALA A 90 7.50 14.65 -6.04
CA ALA A 90 6.87 15.16 -4.82
C ALA A 90 6.63 14.05 -3.80
N LYS A 91 6.17 14.45 -2.61
CA LYS A 91 5.68 13.53 -1.59
C LYS A 91 4.19 13.27 -1.76
N PHE A 92 3.82 12.00 -1.74
CA PHE A 92 2.45 11.54 -1.76
C PHE A 92 2.10 10.97 -0.39
N ASN A 93 0.98 11.41 0.17
CA ASN A 93 0.44 10.84 1.39
C ASN A 93 -0.68 9.88 0.99
N VAL A 94 -0.53 8.61 1.32
CA VAL A 94 -1.51 7.55 1.10
C VAL A 94 -2.10 7.15 2.44
N ASN A 95 -3.40 7.35 2.60
CA ASN A 95 -4.16 6.87 3.75
C ASN A 95 -5.01 5.68 3.29
N VAL A 96 -4.90 4.57 4.01
CA VAL A 96 -5.65 3.35 3.76
C VAL A 96 -6.38 2.99 5.04
N LYS A 97 -7.70 2.84 4.95
CA LYS A 97 -8.53 2.30 6.03
C LYS A 97 -9.30 1.11 5.49
N ALA A 98 -9.09 -0.05 6.08
CA ALA A 98 -9.76 -1.29 5.73
C ALA A 98 -10.76 -1.68 6.80
N TYR A 99 -11.87 -2.25 6.35
CA TYR A 99 -12.99 -2.68 7.16
C TYR A 99 -13.46 -4.06 6.70
N ASN A 100 -14.06 -4.82 7.62
CA ASN A 100 -14.76 -6.04 7.27
C ASN A 100 -16.14 -5.70 6.66
N ASP A 101 -16.87 -6.71 6.21
CA ASP A 101 -18.23 -6.55 5.67
C ASP A 101 -19.21 -5.89 6.67
N ASP A 102 -19.01 -6.14 7.96
CA ASP A 102 -19.77 -5.57 9.08
C ASP A 102 -19.30 -4.17 9.52
N GLU A 103 -18.45 -3.51 8.73
CA GLU A 103 -17.81 -2.22 9.02
C GLU A 103 -16.84 -2.23 10.22
N SER A 104 -16.50 -3.39 10.78
CA SER A 104 -15.48 -3.48 11.82
C SER A 104 -14.09 -3.11 11.27
N PRO A 105 -13.27 -2.34 12.02
CA PRO A 105 -11.98 -1.87 11.52
C PRO A 105 -10.94 -3.00 11.45
N LEU A 106 -10.37 -3.23 10.26
CA LEU A 106 -9.34 -4.24 10.04
C LEU A 106 -7.92 -3.68 10.06
N LEU A 107 -7.69 -2.56 9.38
CA LEU A 107 -6.36 -1.98 9.21
C LEU A 107 -6.44 -0.46 8.98
N CYS A 108 -5.47 0.27 9.51
CA CYS A 108 -5.29 1.68 9.20
C CYS A 108 -3.80 1.94 8.94
N LEU A 109 -3.47 2.46 7.76
CA LEU A 109 -2.11 2.80 7.36
C LEU A 109 -2.05 4.23 6.84
N ASP A 110 -1.02 4.95 7.31
CA ASP A 110 -0.62 6.26 6.79
C ASP A 110 0.80 6.14 6.24
N ILE A 111 0.92 6.28 4.92
CA ILE A 111 2.16 6.03 4.19
C ILE A 111 2.58 7.31 3.47
N VAL A 112 3.85 7.67 3.58
CA VAL A 112 4.45 8.77 2.82
C VAL A 112 5.39 8.18 1.78
N ILE A 113 5.07 8.38 0.50
CA ILE A 113 5.91 7.96 -0.62
C ILE A 113 6.64 9.19 -1.15
N ASP A 114 7.97 9.16 -1.12
CA ASP A 114 8.82 10.29 -1.50
C ASP A 114 9.47 10.07 -2.88
N PHE A 115 8.93 10.73 -3.91
CA PHE A 115 9.52 10.76 -5.26
C PHE A 115 10.42 11.97 -5.49
N MET A 116 10.79 12.71 -4.44
CA MET A 116 11.78 13.78 -4.58
C MET A 116 13.15 13.15 -4.81
N MET A 117 13.74 13.39 -5.98
CA MET A 117 15.12 13.01 -6.24
C MET A 117 16.06 13.66 -5.22
N ARG A 118 16.63 12.87 -4.32
CA ARG A 118 17.83 13.26 -3.60
C ARG A 118 19.00 13.14 -4.56
N PHE A 119 19.39 14.24 -5.20
CA PHE A 119 20.68 14.29 -5.88
C PHE A 119 21.79 14.19 -4.83
N PRO A 120 22.66 13.15 -4.82
CA PRO A 120 23.77 13.05 -3.88
C PRO A 120 24.94 14.01 -4.20
N GLY A 121 24.71 15.12 -4.91
CA GLY A 121 25.78 15.83 -5.62
C GLY A 121 25.85 17.35 -5.48
N LEU A 122 25.06 17.99 -4.60
CA LEU A 122 25.00 19.46 -4.53
C LEU A 122 25.26 20.08 -3.14
N PHE A 123 25.57 19.28 -2.12
CA PHE A 123 26.01 19.78 -0.82
C PHE A 123 27.21 18.99 -0.30
N GLY A 124 28.37 19.64 -0.23
CA GLY A 124 29.47 19.20 0.63
C GLY A 124 30.81 18.94 -0.04
N ARG A 125 31.37 19.92 -0.76
CA ARG A 125 32.81 20.17 -0.64
C ARG A 125 33.04 20.81 0.73
N GLN A 126 33.63 20.08 1.66
CA GLN A 126 34.59 20.61 2.63
C GLN A 126 35.44 19.47 3.18
#